data_AF-A0AAV0XQU0-F1
#
_entry.id   AF-A0AAV0XQU0-F1
#
_cell.length_a   1.000
_cell.length_b   1.000
_cell.length_c   1.000
_cell.angle_alpha   90.00
_cell.angle_beta   90.00
_cell.angle_gamma   90.00
#
_symmetry.space_group_name_H-M   'P 1'
#
loop_
_entity.id
_entity.type
_entity.pdbx_description
1 polymer ?
#
loop_
_entity_poly.entity_id
_entity_poly.type
_entity_poly.pdbx_seq_one_letter_code
_entity_poly.pdbx_strand_id
1 'polypeptide(L)'
;MQCTKCNCSLDDSNLVKCVKCQNSLHIACTSLSSLSGDSLKNRVSSWLCSTCEAAKLGVKKTTLHTLSDMDYSTNIDHILTAVNEIKSTLSKHEEFFVKLNRKIDDVSNVAPPHLKIK
;
A
#
# COMPACT_ATOMS: atom_id res chain seq x y z
N MET A 1 -5.10 -14.45 -29.50
CA MET A 1 -5.42 -13.09 -28.98
C MET A 1 -5.34 -13.11 -27.45
N GLN A 2 -5.23 -11.98 -26.76
CA GLN A 2 -5.16 -11.91 -25.29
C GLN A 2 -6.34 -11.15 -24.70
N CYS A 3 -6.78 -11.57 -23.51
CA CYS A 3 -7.86 -10.93 -22.77
C CYS A 3 -7.37 -9.61 -22.18
N THR A 4 -8.05 -8.50 -22.50
CA THR A 4 -7.62 -7.16 -22.02
C THR A 4 -7.68 -7.01 -20.49
N LYS A 5 -8.41 -7.87 -19.76
CA LYS A 5 -8.54 -7.76 -18.30
C LYS A 5 -7.50 -8.58 -17.53
N CYS A 6 -7.28 -9.84 -17.90
CA CYS A 6 -6.37 -10.75 -17.18
C CYS A 6 -5.06 -11.01 -17.91
N ASN A 7 -4.91 -10.51 -19.15
CA ASN A 7 -3.75 -10.70 -20.02
C ASN A 7 -3.46 -12.17 -20.41
N CYS A 8 -4.35 -13.11 -20.09
CA CYS A 8 -4.25 -14.51 -20.49
C CYS A 8 -4.72 -14.72 -21.94
N SER A 9 -4.27 -15.82 -22.57
CA SER A 9 -4.69 -16.22 -23.91
C SER A 9 -6.20 -16.43 -24.00
N LEU A 10 -6.79 -15.97 -25.11
CA LEU A 10 -8.20 -16.19 -25.45
C LEU A 10 -8.34 -17.40 -26.36
N ASP A 11 -9.31 -18.24 -26.05
CA ASP A 11 -9.92 -19.22 -26.95
C ASP A 11 -11.10 -18.57 -27.69
N ASP A 12 -11.30 -18.92 -28.96
CA ASP A 12 -12.38 -18.33 -29.78
C ASP A 12 -13.78 -18.72 -29.27
N SER A 13 -13.88 -19.75 -28.42
CA SER A 13 -15.13 -20.28 -27.86
C SER A 13 -15.70 -19.48 -26.69
N ASN A 14 -14.88 -18.77 -25.89
CA ASN A 14 -15.32 -18.17 -24.62
C ASN A 14 -14.96 -16.68 -24.48
N LEU A 15 -15.01 -15.95 -25.60
CA LEU A 15 -14.74 -14.53 -25.63
C LEU A 15 -15.97 -13.69 -26.00
N VAL A 16 -15.93 -12.43 -25.58
CA VAL A 16 -16.85 -11.37 -26.01
C VAL A 16 -16.04 -10.14 -26.41
N LYS A 17 -16.50 -9.44 -27.44
CA LYS A 17 -15.91 -8.17 -27.89
C LYS A 17 -16.79 -7.00 -27.49
N CYS A 18 -16.17 -5.94 -26.98
CA CYS A 18 -16.88 -4.69 -26.77
C CYS A 18 -17.28 -4.07 -28.11
N VAL A 19 -18.55 -3.76 -28.31
CA VAL A 19 -19.04 -3.16 -29.58
C VAL A 19 -18.35 -1.83 -29.89
N LYS A 20 -17.99 -1.03 -28.86
CA LYS A 20 -17.39 0.29 -29.05
C LYS A 20 -15.88 0.25 -29.26
N CYS A 21 -15.13 -0.47 -28.42
CA CYS A 21 -13.67 -0.45 -28.44
C CYS A 21 -13.03 -1.72 -29.02
N GLN A 22 -13.84 -2.71 -29.41
CA GLN A 22 -13.42 -3.98 -30.03
C GLN A 22 -12.46 -4.85 -29.20
N ASN A 23 -12.18 -4.46 -27.96
CA ASN A 23 -11.39 -5.26 -27.03
C ASN A 23 -12.07 -6.60 -26.77
N SER A 24 -11.28 -7.67 -26.85
CA SER A 24 -11.69 -9.04 -26.56
C SER A 24 -11.43 -9.38 -25.10
N LEU A 25 -12.43 -9.94 -24.43
CA LEU A 25 -12.34 -10.39 -23.04
C LEU A 25 -12.94 -11.78 -22.89
N HIS A 26 -12.43 -12.59 -21.97
CA HIS A 26 -13.14 -13.81 -21.57
C HIS A 26 -14.52 -13.44 -21.01
N ILE A 27 -15.55 -14.23 -21.31
CA ILE A 27 -16.89 -14.04 -20.71
C ILE A 27 -16.79 -14.01 -19.18
N ALA A 28 -15.99 -14.91 -18.60
CA ALA A 28 -15.69 -14.97 -17.16
C ALA A 28 -15.04 -13.69 -16.59
N CYS A 29 -14.34 -12.92 -17.42
CA CYS A 29 -13.74 -11.64 -17.02
C CYS A 29 -14.74 -10.48 -17.03
N THR A 30 -15.98 -10.69 -17.47
CA THR A 30 -16.99 -9.64 -17.66
C THR A 30 -18.19 -9.83 -16.72
N SER A 31 -19.12 -8.88 -16.75
CA SER A 31 -20.43 -8.99 -16.10
C SER A 31 -21.35 -10.06 -16.72
N LEU A 32 -20.95 -10.67 -17.83
CA LEU A 32 -21.70 -11.76 -18.49
C LEU A 32 -21.39 -13.14 -17.90
N SER A 33 -20.48 -13.25 -16.93
CA SER A 33 -20.02 -14.53 -16.38
C SER A 33 -21.13 -15.40 -15.76
N SER A 34 -22.24 -14.79 -15.34
CA SER A 34 -23.41 -15.47 -14.78
C SER A 34 -24.49 -15.81 -15.82
N LEU A 35 -24.29 -15.44 -17.10
CA LEU A 35 -25.27 -15.63 -18.15
C LEU A 35 -24.89 -16.81 -19.05
N SER A 36 -25.91 -17.58 -19.45
CA SER A 36 -25.75 -18.77 -20.27
C SER A 36 -26.85 -18.85 -21.35
N GLY A 37 -26.63 -19.66 -22.38
CA GLY A 37 -27.62 -19.95 -23.41
C GLY A 37 -28.13 -18.70 -24.13
N ASP A 38 -29.45 -18.59 -24.29
CA ASP A 38 -30.07 -17.50 -25.06
C ASP A 38 -29.92 -16.14 -24.38
N SER A 39 -29.91 -16.09 -23.05
CA SER A 39 -29.66 -14.87 -22.29
C SER A 39 -28.29 -14.26 -22.59
N LEU A 40 -27.27 -15.11 -22.76
CA LEU A 40 -25.93 -14.67 -23.15
C LEU A 40 -25.91 -14.22 -24.61
N LYS A 41 -26.46 -15.03 -25.54
CA LYS A 41 -26.50 -14.71 -26.97
C LYS A 41 -27.14 -13.35 -27.24
N ASN A 42 -28.24 -13.04 -26.57
CA ASN A 42 -28.96 -11.78 -26.75
C ASN A 42 -28.17 -10.55 -26.27
N ARG A 43 -27.25 -10.72 -25.31
CA ARG A 43 -26.47 -9.60 -24.76
C ARG A 43 -25.11 -9.41 -25.42
N VAL A 44 -24.50 -10.47 -25.93
CA VAL A 44 -23.15 -10.45 -26.52
C VAL A 44 -23.05 -9.49 -27.72
N SER A 45 -24.08 -9.42 -28.58
CA SER A 45 -24.08 -8.60 -29.79
C SER A 45 -24.10 -7.08 -29.52
N SER A 46 -24.61 -6.66 -28.37
CA SER A 46 -24.71 -5.25 -27.97
C SER A 46 -23.86 -4.91 -26.74
N TRP A 47 -22.96 -5.81 -26.34
CA TRP A 47 -22.23 -5.67 -25.08
C TRP A 47 -21.18 -4.57 -25.14
N LEU A 48 -21.11 -3.77 -24.06
CA LEU A 48 -20.08 -2.77 -23.84
C LEU A 48 -19.21 -3.18 -22.66
N CYS A 49 -17.89 -2.99 -22.79
CA CYS A 49 -17.01 -3.13 -21.63
C CYS A 49 -17.31 -2.05 -20.60
N SER A 50 -17.00 -2.31 -19.33
CA SER A 50 -17.29 -1.40 -18.22
C SER A 50 -16.76 0.02 -18.44
N THR A 51 -15.61 0.17 -19.12
CA THR A 51 -15.06 1.48 -19.48
C THR A 51 -15.93 2.23 -20.49
N CYS A 52 -16.40 1.54 -21.54
CA CYS A 52 -17.27 2.14 -22.56
C CYS A 52 -18.68 2.42 -22.02
N GLU A 53 -19.17 1.56 -21.13
CA GLU A 53 -20.44 1.72 -20.43
C GLU A 53 -20.42 2.94 -19.49
N ALA A 54 -19.37 3.08 -18.67
CA ALA A 54 -19.17 4.25 -17.82
C ALA A 54 -19.09 5.55 -18.65
N ALA A 55 -18.35 5.54 -19.76
CA ALA A 55 -18.27 6.68 -20.67
C ALA A 55 -19.63 7.05 -21.29
N LYS A 56 -20.48 6.06 -21.61
CA LYS A 56 -21.84 6.30 -22.13
C LYS A 56 -22.74 6.94 -21.07
N LEU A 57 -22.60 6.53 -19.81
CA LEU A 57 -23.40 7.05 -18.69
C LEU A 57 -22.91 8.41 -18.18
N GLY A 58 -21.91 9.02 -18.82
CA GLY A 58 -21.31 10.26 -18.34
C GLY A 58 -20.59 10.10 -16.99
N VAL A 59 -20.38 8.86 -16.54
CA VAL A 59 -19.61 8.55 -15.35
C VAL A 59 -18.16 8.80 -15.73
N LYS A 60 -17.65 9.99 -15.42
CA LYS A 60 -16.21 10.21 -15.32
C LYS A 60 -15.73 9.15 -14.35
N LYS A 61 -15.05 8.14 -14.88
CA LYS A 61 -14.18 7.30 -14.09
C LYS A 61 -13.24 8.29 -13.43
N THR A 62 -13.45 8.61 -12.16
CA THR A 62 -12.33 8.97 -11.31
C THR A 62 -11.43 7.78 -11.49
N THR A 63 -10.41 7.95 -12.33
CA THR A 63 -9.27 7.09 -12.27
C THR A 63 -8.93 7.10 -10.79
N LEU A 64 -9.16 5.97 -10.12
CA LEU A 64 -8.16 5.48 -9.20
C LEU A 64 -6.90 5.36 -10.07
N HIS A 65 -6.32 6.51 -10.46
CA HIS A 65 -4.89 6.63 -10.53
C HIS A 65 -4.51 6.06 -9.20
N THR A 66 -3.85 4.91 -9.26
CA THR A 66 -2.82 4.53 -8.31
C THR A 66 -2.59 5.74 -7.41
N LEU A 67 -3.17 5.74 -6.21
CA LEU A 67 -2.73 6.65 -5.15
C LEU A 67 -1.26 6.33 -5.10
N SER A 68 -0.50 7.15 -5.81
CA SER A 68 0.79 6.72 -6.32
C SER A 68 1.61 6.33 -5.12
N ASP A 69 2.42 5.29 -5.25
CA ASP A 69 3.41 4.89 -4.25
C ASP A 69 4.24 6.08 -3.69
N MET A 70 4.18 7.28 -4.30
CA MET A 70 4.72 8.54 -3.78
C MET A 70 4.29 8.94 -2.36
N ASP A 71 3.09 8.59 -1.86
CA ASP A 71 2.70 9.06 -0.51
C ASP A 71 3.10 8.07 0.59
N TYR A 72 3.03 6.77 0.37
CA TYR A 72 3.34 5.80 1.43
C TYR A 72 4.84 5.62 1.64
N SER A 73 5.63 5.53 0.57
CA SER A 73 7.09 5.39 0.69
C SER A 73 7.72 6.61 1.37
N THR A 74 7.33 7.82 0.96
CA THR A 74 7.81 9.07 1.59
C THR A 74 7.41 9.15 3.07
N ASN A 75 6.18 8.75 3.42
CA ASN A 75 5.75 8.70 4.82
C ASN A 75 6.54 7.67 5.64
N ILE A 76 6.84 6.50 5.05
CA ILE A 76 7.68 5.48 5.69
C ILE A 76 9.10 6.01 5.95
N ASP A 77 9.70 6.71 4.97
CA ASP A 77 11.04 7.28 5.11
C ASP A 77 11.10 8.38 6.20
N HIS A 78 10.07 9.23 6.28
CA HIS A 78 9.93 10.21 7.35
C HIS A 78 9.80 9.56 8.73
N ILE A 79 8.99 8.50 8.85
CA ILE A 79 8.83 7.75 10.11
C ILE A 79 10.18 7.11 10.51
N LEU A 80 10.87 6.48 9.57
CA LEU A 80 12.18 5.87 9.83
C LEU A 80 13.22 6.89 10.29
N THR A 81 13.22 8.08 9.68
CA THR A 81 14.12 9.18 10.07
C THR A 81 13.83 9.63 11.51
N ALA A 82 12.56 9.89 11.84
CA ALA A 82 12.16 10.29 13.19
C ALA A 82 12.49 9.21 14.24
N VAL A 83 12.28 7.93 13.92
CA VAL A 83 12.63 6.81 14.81
C VAL A 83 14.14 6.76 15.08
N ASN A 84 14.97 6.99 14.06
CA ASN A 84 16.42 7.02 14.21
C ASN A 84 16.90 8.22 15.04
N GLU A 85 16.27 9.38 14.90
CA GLU A 85 16.56 10.55 15.73
C GLU A 85 16.20 10.33 17.20
N ILE A 86 15.03 9.73 17.46
CA ILE A 86 14.61 9.34 18.81
C ILE A 86 15.60 8.35 19.41
N LYS A 87 16.00 7.32 18.65
CA LYS A 87 16.98 6.33 19.08
C LYS A 87 18.32 6.97 19.43
N SER A 88 18.84 7.87 18.58
CA SER A 88 20.08 8.61 18.85
C SER A 88 19.99 9.45 20.12
N THR A 89 18.85 10.12 20.30
CA THR A 89 18.59 10.94 21.48
C THR A 89 18.51 10.10 22.75
N LEU A 90 17.86 8.93 22.69
CA LEU A 90 17.77 8.01 23.81
C LEU A 90 19.14 7.47 24.23
N SER A 91 19.98 7.06 23.27
CA SER A 91 21.35 6.60 23.56
C SER A 91 22.18 7.68 24.27
N LYS A 92 22.05 8.96 23.87
CA LYS A 92 22.72 10.06 24.56
C LYS A 92 22.24 10.22 26.00
N HIS A 93 20.92 10.13 26.23
CA HIS A 93 20.38 10.20 27.58
C HIS A 93 20.90 9.06 28.46
N GLU A 94 20.98 7.84 27.92
CA GLU A 94 21.51 6.69 28.63
C GLU A 94 22.98 6.89 29.04
N GLU A 95 23.82 7.43 28.16
CA GLU A 95 25.19 7.82 28.51
C GLU A 95 25.25 8.89 29.63
N PHE A 96 24.34 9.87 29.61
CA PHE A 96 24.25 10.87 30.68
C PHE A 96 23.85 10.24 32.01
N PHE A 97 22.88 9.33 32.03
CA PHE A 97 22.47 8.61 33.24
C PHE A 97 23.61 7.77 33.82
N VAL A 98 24.35 7.06 32.96
CA VAL A 98 25.53 6.29 33.41
C VAL A 98 26.58 7.21 34.05
N LYS A 99 26.86 8.38 33.47
CA LYS A 99 27.79 9.37 34.04
C LYS A 99 27.30 9.93 35.37
N LEU A 100 26.01 10.19 35.49
CA LEU A 100 25.37 10.68 36.72
C LEU A 100 25.47 9.63 37.84
N ASN A 101 25.14 8.38 37.56
CA ASN A 101 25.25 7.29 38.53
C ASN A 101 26.67 7.14 39.05
N ARG A 102 27.68 7.17 38.16
CA ARG A 102 29.10 7.14 38.58
C ARG A 102 29.45 8.28 39.54
N LYS A 103 29.00 9.50 39.28
CA LYS A 103 29.23 10.64 40.20
C LYS A 103 28.55 10.46 41.54
N ILE A 104 27.35 9.89 41.57
CA ILE A 104 26.64 9.58 42.82
C ILE A 104 27.41 8.53 43.62
N ASP A 105 27.92 7.50 42.95
CA ASP A 105 28.76 6.47 43.58
C ASP A 105 30.04 7.08 44.14
N ASP A 106 30.72 7.96 43.40
CA ASP A 106 31.92 8.66 43.86
C ASP A 106 31.65 9.48 45.13
N VAL A 107 30.53 10.21 45.19
CA VAL A 107 30.15 10.99 46.38
C VAL A 107 29.77 10.08 47.54
N SER A 108 29.06 8.98 47.28
CA SER A 108 28.63 8.03 48.32
C SER A 108 29.79 7.25 48.92
N ASN A 109 30.88 7.06 48.17
CA ASN A 109 32.09 6.35 48.61
C ASN A 109 33.12 7.26 49.30
N VAL A 110 32.89 8.57 49.36
CA VAL A 110 33.73 9.49 50.16
C VAL A 110 33.24 9.45 51.61
N ALA A 111 33.86 8.59 52.42
CA ALA A 111 33.66 8.58 53.86
C ALA A 111 34.00 9.97 54.47
N PRO A 112 33.30 10.44 55.51
CA PRO A 112 33.65 11.68 56.19
C PRO A 112 35.09 11.56 56.74
N PRO A 113 35.95 12.59 56.59
CA PRO A 113 37.26 12.56 57.19
C PRO A 113 37.10 12.41 58.71
N HIS A 114 37.59 11.30 59.22
CA HIS A 114 37.60 10.98 60.64
C HIS A 114 38.11 12.18 61.46
N LEU A 115 37.25 12.73 62.32
CA LEU A 115 37.66 13.51 63.48
C LEU A 115 38.48 12.59 64.39
N LYS A 116 39.79 12.53 64.16
CA LYS A 116 40.75 12.05 65.16
C LYS A 116 40.88 13.14 66.22
N ILE A 117 40.03 13.08 67.23
CA ILE A 117 40.22 13.82 68.48
C ILE A 117 41.35 13.09 69.22
N LYS A 118 42.48 13.80 69.40
CA LYS A 118 43.60 13.40 70.24
C LYS A 118 43.22 13.48 71.72
#